data_AF-A0A2D5RQU0-F1
#
_entry.id   AF-A0A2D5RQU0-F1
#
_cell.length_a   1.000
_cell.length_b   1.000
_cell.length_c   1.000
_cell.angle_alpha   90.00
_cell.angle_beta   90.00
_cell.angle_gamma   90.00
#
_symmetry.space_group_name_H-M   'P 1'
#
loop_
_entity.id
_entity.type
_entity.pdbx_description
1 polymer ?
#
loop_
_entity_poly.entity_id
_entity_poly.type
_entity_poly.pdbx_seq_one_letter_code
_entity_poly.pdbx_strand_id
1 'polypeptide(L)'
;MLKMLLLTLLLVPLSAPANEIEPFTSDGCSLFPDGTREQNDLWLACCTAHDYAYWKGGTYQQRLAADNALQACVAKVGEPEIARLMLAGVRVGGTPYLPTKFRWGFGWPYPRGYKALTAEEMAQIAPLQID
;
A
#
# COMPACT_ATOMS: atom_id res chain seq x y z
N MET A 1 -9.63 -60.36 26.98
CA MET A 1 -9.72 -60.12 25.53
C MET A 1 -9.82 -58.62 25.29
N LEU A 2 -8.68 -57.97 25.03
CA LEU A 2 -8.57 -56.51 24.93
C LEU A 2 -8.82 -56.10 23.47
N LYS A 3 -10.00 -55.53 23.18
CA LYS A 3 -10.29 -54.91 21.87
C LYS A 3 -9.48 -53.63 21.77
N MET A 4 -8.37 -53.68 21.04
CA MET A 4 -7.56 -52.51 20.71
C MET A 4 -8.35 -51.65 19.71
N LEU A 5 -9.02 -50.62 20.20
CA LEU A 5 -9.69 -49.62 19.38
C LEU A 5 -8.58 -48.74 18.76
N LEU A 6 -8.25 -48.95 17.48
CA LEU A 6 -7.37 -48.03 16.75
C LEU A 6 -8.10 -46.69 16.59
N LEU A 7 -7.73 -45.71 17.41
CA LEU A 7 -8.15 -44.33 17.26
C LEU A 7 -7.28 -43.69 16.16
N THR A 8 -7.77 -43.66 14.92
CA THR A 8 -7.13 -42.91 13.84
C THR A 8 -7.18 -41.43 14.16
N LEU A 9 -6.04 -40.87 14.58
CA LEU A 9 -5.86 -39.44 14.79
C LEU A 9 -5.96 -38.74 13.41
N LEU A 10 -7.08 -38.06 13.15
CA LEU A 10 -7.24 -37.17 12.00
C LEU A 10 -6.26 -35.99 12.19
N LEU A 11 -5.15 -35.97 11.46
CA LEU A 11 -4.32 -34.79 11.33
C LEU A 11 -5.12 -33.72 10.59
N VAL A 12 -5.69 -32.77 11.33
CA VAL A 12 -6.23 -31.53 10.75
C VAL A 12 -5.02 -30.73 10.27
N PRO A 13 -4.90 -30.39 8.97
CA PRO A 13 -3.85 -29.49 8.52
C PRO A 13 -4.05 -28.14 9.21
N LEU A 14 -3.03 -27.69 9.92
CA LEU A 14 -2.96 -26.34 10.46
C LEU A 14 -2.84 -25.40 9.24
N SER A 15 -3.96 -24.87 8.76
CA SER A 15 -3.94 -23.80 7.76
C SER A 15 -3.26 -22.60 8.40
N ALA A 16 -2.03 -22.29 7.98
CA ALA A 16 -1.43 -21.01 8.33
C ALA A 16 -2.38 -19.89 7.85
N PRO A 17 -2.67 -18.86 8.65
CA PRO A 17 -3.38 -17.70 8.15
C PRO A 17 -2.69 -17.20 6.87
N ALA A 18 -3.44 -17.16 5.77
CA ALA A 18 -2.96 -16.54 4.54
C ALA A 18 -2.67 -15.07 4.85
N ASN A 19 -1.54 -14.56 4.36
CA ASN A 19 -1.23 -13.14 4.48
C ASN A 19 -2.37 -12.37 3.79
N GLU A 20 -3.04 -11.49 4.53
CA GLU A 20 -4.16 -10.73 3.97
C GLU A 20 -3.68 -9.59 3.07
N ILE A 21 -2.41 -9.17 3.22
CA ILE A 21 -1.79 -8.14 2.41
C ILE A 21 -0.84 -8.75 1.37
N GLU A 22 -0.99 -8.30 0.12
CA GLU A 22 -0.11 -8.67 -0.99
C GLU A 22 1.30 -8.06 -0.84
N PRO A 23 2.36 -8.67 -1.40
CA PRO A 23 3.68 -8.06 -1.45
C PRO A 23 3.65 -6.64 -2.03
N PHE A 24 4.50 -5.75 -1.49
CA PHE A 24 4.56 -4.38 -1.99
C PHE A 24 5.07 -4.34 -3.43
N THR A 25 4.36 -3.58 -4.26
CA THR A 25 4.78 -3.20 -5.61
C THR A 25 4.50 -1.70 -5.81
N SER A 26 5.29 -1.06 -6.66
CA SER A 26 5.09 0.32 -7.10
C SER A 26 5.03 0.34 -8.63
N ASP A 27 4.13 1.14 -9.19
CA ASP A 27 4.04 1.40 -10.62
C ASP A 27 4.55 2.80 -10.99
N GLY A 28 5.33 3.42 -10.11
CA GLY A 28 5.83 4.78 -10.25
C GLY A 28 4.75 5.79 -9.89
N CYS A 29 4.56 6.82 -10.71
CA CYS A 29 3.51 7.81 -10.48
C CYS A 29 2.15 7.42 -11.10
N SER A 30 1.93 6.12 -11.32
CA SER A 30 0.73 5.46 -11.86
C SER A 30 0.20 6.06 -13.18
N LEU A 31 -0.56 7.16 -13.11
CA LEU A 31 -1.18 7.85 -14.25
C LEU A 31 -0.50 9.20 -14.55
N PHE A 32 0.65 9.45 -13.94
CA PHE A 32 1.46 10.64 -14.10
C PHE A 32 2.87 10.21 -14.58
N PRO A 33 3.58 11.02 -15.38
CA PRO A 33 4.99 10.75 -15.70
C PRO A 33 5.84 10.65 -14.43
N ASP A 34 6.93 9.87 -14.46
CA ASP A 34 7.87 9.74 -13.33
C ASP A 34 8.89 10.90 -13.23
N GLY A 35 8.89 11.77 -14.24
CA GLY A 35 9.78 12.90 -14.35
C GLY A 35 9.47 13.79 -15.55
N THR A 36 10.37 14.72 -15.83
CA THR A 36 10.33 15.56 -17.04
C THR A 36 10.83 14.77 -18.25
N ARG A 37 10.77 15.36 -19.45
CA ARG A 37 11.33 14.72 -20.66
C ARG A 37 12.84 14.56 -20.58
N GLU A 38 13.50 15.50 -19.91
CA GLU A 38 14.95 15.56 -19.74
C GLU A 38 15.42 14.68 -18.57
N GLN A 39 14.62 14.58 -17.52
CA GLN A 39 14.89 13.79 -16.31
C GLN A 39 13.69 12.89 -16.02
N ASN A 40 13.64 11.73 -16.68
CA ASN A 40 12.46 10.86 -16.72
C ASN A 40 12.10 10.20 -15.38
N ASP A 41 12.95 10.29 -14.35
CA ASP A 41 12.77 9.71 -13.02
C ASP A 41 12.85 10.75 -11.89
N LEU A 42 12.78 12.05 -12.23
CA LEU A 42 13.03 13.18 -11.32
C LEU A 42 12.28 13.10 -9.99
N TRP A 43 11.05 12.59 -9.99
CA TRP A 43 10.23 12.45 -8.77
C TRP A 43 9.75 11.01 -8.55
N LEU A 44 10.31 10.03 -9.26
CA LEU A 44 9.97 8.61 -9.12
C LEU A 44 10.08 8.16 -7.65
N ALA A 45 11.17 8.53 -6.97
CA ALA A 45 11.37 8.19 -5.56
C ALA A 45 10.27 8.76 -4.65
N CYS A 46 9.72 9.94 -4.96
CA CYS A 46 8.60 10.51 -4.22
C CYS A 46 7.32 9.68 -4.42
N CYS A 47 7.06 9.24 -5.65
CA CYS A 47 5.92 8.39 -5.97
C CYS A 47 6.04 6.99 -5.36
N THR A 48 7.22 6.34 -5.41
CA THR A 48 7.42 5.03 -4.77
C THR A 48 7.22 5.08 -3.25
N ALA A 49 7.66 6.16 -2.60
CA ALA A 49 7.40 6.35 -1.16
C ALA A 49 5.91 6.58 -0.87
N HIS A 50 5.20 7.29 -1.74
CA HIS A 50 3.75 7.50 -1.64
C HIS A 50 2.97 6.21 -1.87
N ASP A 51 3.34 5.43 -2.89
CA ASP A 51 2.82 4.10 -3.18
C ASP A 51 2.95 3.17 -1.98
N TYR A 52 4.09 3.20 -1.27
CA TYR A 52 4.27 2.39 -0.07
C TYR A 52 3.27 2.77 1.04
N ALA A 53 3.00 4.07 1.23
CA ALA A 53 1.96 4.51 2.16
C ALA A 53 0.56 4.08 1.69
N TYR A 54 0.29 4.19 0.38
CA TYR A 54 -0.97 3.82 -0.23
C TYR A 54 -1.23 2.32 -0.21
N TRP A 55 -0.23 1.50 -0.47
CA TRP A 55 -0.28 0.04 -0.37
C TRP A 55 -0.70 -0.39 1.03
N LYS A 56 -0.02 0.13 2.06
CA LYS A 56 -0.33 -0.13 3.48
C LYS A 56 -1.73 0.35 3.86
N GLY A 57 -2.14 1.51 3.36
CA GLY A 57 -3.39 2.15 3.78
C GLY A 57 -3.33 2.64 5.24
N GLY A 58 -4.50 2.76 5.87
CA GLY A 58 -4.64 3.35 7.20
C GLY A 58 -5.86 4.27 7.32
N THR A 59 -5.81 5.17 8.30
CA THR A 59 -6.83 6.19 8.53
C THR A 59 -6.82 7.29 7.46
N TYR A 60 -7.90 8.06 7.38
CA TYR A 60 -7.97 9.22 6.48
C TYR A 60 -6.87 10.27 6.76
N GLN A 61 -6.51 10.47 8.02
CA GLN A 61 -5.44 11.41 8.39
C GLN A 61 -4.07 10.93 7.92
N GLN A 62 -3.81 9.62 7.95
CA GLN A 62 -2.60 9.04 7.39
C GLN A 62 -2.54 9.19 5.87
N ARG A 63 -3.67 9.06 5.16
CA ARG A 63 -3.73 9.38 3.73
C ARG A 63 -3.40 10.85 3.48
N LEU A 64 -4.02 11.77 4.22
CA LEU A 64 -3.73 13.20 4.10
C LEU A 64 -2.25 13.50 4.34
N ALA A 65 -1.64 12.88 5.35
CA ALA A 65 -0.22 13.02 5.61
C ALA A 65 0.65 12.48 4.46
N ALA A 66 0.31 11.32 3.89
CA ALA A 66 1.00 10.75 2.73
C ALA A 66 0.90 11.67 1.51
N ASP A 67 -0.29 12.18 1.20
CA ASP A 67 -0.52 13.09 0.07
C ASP A 67 0.26 14.41 0.21
N ASN A 68 0.31 14.97 1.42
CA ASN A 68 1.11 16.16 1.71
C ASN A 68 2.62 15.87 1.66
N ALA A 69 3.06 14.67 2.06
CA ALA A 69 4.45 14.25 1.96
C ALA A 69 4.89 14.12 0.48
N LEU A 70 4.03 13.60 -0.39
CA LEU A 70 4.26 13.57 -1.84
C LEU A 70 4.45 15.00 -2.37
N GLN A 71 3.52 15.91 -2.05
CA GLN A 71 3.63 17.32 -2.46
C GLN A 71 4.96 17.94 -1.99
N ALA A 72 5.32 17.77 -0.73
CA ALA A 72 6.56 18.32 -0.19
C ALA A 72 7.81 17.73 -0.87
N CYS A 73 7.82 16.42 -1.14
CA CYS A 73 8.92 15.74 -1.81
C CYS A 73 9.11 16.25 -3.25
N VAL A 74 8.02 16.32 -4.03
CA VAL A 74 8.05 16.79 -5.43
C VAL A 74 8.44 18.26 -5.51
N ALA A 75 7.97 19.10 -4.58
CA ALA A 75 8.40 20.49 -4.51
C ALA A 75 9.90 20.62 -4.21
N LYS A 76 10.46 19.73 -3.38
CA LYS A 76 11.88 19.72 -3.01
C LYS A 76 12.80 19.32 -4.17
N VAL A 77 12.31 18.54 -5.14
CA VAL A 77 13.07 18.25 -6.38
C VAL A 77 12.97 19.35 -7.43
N GLY A 78 12.37 20.51 -7.09
CA GLY A 78 12.35 21.70 -7.93
C GLY A 78 11.03 21.94 -8.67
N GLU A 79 10.00 21.12 -8.43
CA GLU A 79 8.77 21.10 -9.24
C GLU A 79 7.50 21.44 -8.41
N PRO A 80 7.38 22.66 -7.83
CA PRO A 80 6.29 23.01 -6.91
C PRO A 80 4.91 23.11 -7.58
N GLU A 81 4.83 23.44 -8.88
CA GLU A 81 3.57 23.43 -9.63
C GLU A 81 3.07 22.00 -9.85
N ILE A 82 3.97 21.10 -10.28
CA ILE A 82 3.68 19.66 -10.43
C ILE A 82 3.26 19.07 -9.09
N ALA A 83 3.93 19.43 -8.00
CA ALA A 83 3.58 18.99 -6.66
C ALA A 83 2.13 19.33 -6.29
N ARG A 84 1.66 20.54 -6.60
CA ARG A 84 0.26 20.95 -6.36
C ARG A 84 -0.72 20.19 -7.24
N LEU A 85 -0.37 19.98 -8.51
CA LEU A 85 -1.19 19.20 -9.44
C LEU A 85 -1.32 17.74 -8.99
N MET A 86 -0.22 17.12 -8.61
CA MET A 86 -0.19 15.77 -8.05
C MET A 86 -1.03 15.67 -6.79
N LEU A 87 -0.91 16.62 -5.86
CA LEU A 87 -1.76 16.66 -4.66
C LEU A 87 -3.25 16.66 -5.05
N ALA A 88 -3.67 17.55 -5.94
CA ALA A 88 -5.06 17.59 -6.40
C ALA A 88 -5.51 16.24 -7.00
N GLY A 89 -4.66 15.64 -7.84
CA GLY A 89 -4.90 14.32 -8.44
C GLY A 89 -5.08 13.21 -7.40
N VAL A 90 -4.13 13.04 -6.47
CA VAL A 90 -4.19 11.97 -5.47
C VAL A 90 -5.33 12.17 -4.48
N ARG A 91 -5.73 13.42 -4.18
CA ARG A 91 -6.89 13.71 -3.32
C ARG A 91 -8.22 13.26 -3.93
N VAL A 92 -8.35 13.33 -5.25
CA VAL A 92 -9.56 12.88 -5.98
C VAL A 92 -9.49 11.39 -6.32
N GLY A 93 -8.41 10.95 -6.98
CA GLY A 93 -8.28 9.59 -7.53
C GLY A 93 -7.83 8.53 -6.53
N GLY A 94 -7.13 8.92 -5.46
CA GLY A 94 -6.53 7.99 -4.49
C GLY A 94 -7.48 7.45 -3.41
N THR A 95 -8.78 7.68 -3.53
CA THR A 95 -9.77 7.22 -2.54
C THR A 95 -9.84 5.68 -2.47
N PRO A 96 -10.07 5.07 -1.29
CA PRO A 96 -10.15 3.62 -1.14
C PRO A 96 -11.40 2.98 -1.78
N TYR A 97 -12.33 3.80 -2.27
CA TYR A 97 -13.61 3.36 -2.83
C TYR A 97 -13.63 3.25 -4.35
N LEU A 98 -12.51 3.54 -5.02
CA LEU A 98 -12.36 3.28 -6.45
C LEU A 98 -11.62 1.95 -6.66
N PRO A 99 -12.02 1.13 -7.64
CA PRO A 99 -11.36 -0.15 -7.94
C PRO A 99 -10.08 0.06 -8.78
N THR A 100 -9.21 0.99 -8.37
CA THR A 100 -7.93 1.28 -9.02
C THR A 100 -6.79 0.50 -8.35
N LYS A 101 -5.69 0.33 -9.09
CA LYS A 101 -4.46 -0.33 -8.59
C LYS A 101 -3.65 0.56 -7.64
N PHE A 102 -3.89 1.87 -7.66
CA PHE A 102 -3.24 2.91 -6.86
C PHE A 102 -4.20 3.52 -5.81
N ARG A 103 -5.24 2.80 -5.39
CA ARG A 103 -6.17 3.27 -4.35
C ARG A 103 -5.51 3.25 -2.97
N TRP A 104 -6.01 4.05 -2.04
CA TRP A 104 -5.65 3.88 -0.63
C TRP A 104 -5.98 2.46 -0.12
N GLY A 105 -5.00 1.79 0.47
CA GLY A 105 -5.06 0.40 0.91
C GLY A 105 -5.01 -0.62 -0.23
N PHE A 106 -4.32 -0.35 -1.35
CA PHE A 106 -4.33 -1.27 -2.50
C PHE A 106 -3.66 -2.62 -2.25
N GLY A 107 -2.83 -2.74 -1.22
CA GLY A 107 -2.24 -4.02 -0.79
C GLY A 107 -3.27 -5.00 -0.20
N TRP A 108 -4.45 -4.51 0.18
CA TRP A 108 -5.50 -5.30 0.80
C TRP A 108 -6.62 -5.64 -0.19
N PRO A 109 -7.40 -6.71 0.07
CA PRO A 109 -8.62 -7.01 -0.64
C PRO A 109 -9.54 -5.78 -0.73
N TYR A 110 -10.07 -5.54 -1.92
CA TYR A 110 -10.98 -4.43 -2.17
C TYR A 110 -12.40 -4.76 -1.72
N PRO A 111 -13.11 -3.87 -1.00
CA PRO A 111 -12.64 -2.57 -0.48
C PRO A 111 -12.01 -2.66 0.92
N ARG A 112 -10.92 -1.92 1.15
CA ARG A 112 -10.28 -1.78 2.48
C ARG A 112 -10.83 -0.60 3.29
N GLY A 113 -11.15 0.51 2.63
CA GLY A 113 -11.60 1.74 3.29
C GLY A 113 -10.51 2.45 4.11
N TYR A 114 -10.95 3.36 4.99
CA TYR A 114 -10.06 4.03 5.96
C TYR A 114 -10.06 3.26 7.29
N LYS A 115 -9.24 2.22 7.37
CA LYS A 115 -9.11 1.37 8.56
C LYS A 115 -7.70 1.48 9.13
N ALA A 116 -7.60 1.81 10.42
CA ALA A 116 -6.33 1.78 11.15
C ALA A 116 -5.74 0.37 11.13
N LEU A 117 -4.42 0.28 11.02
CA LEU A 117 -3.71 -0.99 11.02
C LEU A 117 -3.68 -1.58 12.43
N THR A 118 -3.99 -2.86 12.57
CA THR A 118 -3.82 -3.59 13.84
C THR A 118 -2.36 -3.99 14.06
N ALA A 119 -2.02 -4.46 15.25
CA ALA A 119 -0.67 -4.95 15.54
C ALA A 119 -0.31 -6.15 14.65
N GLU A 120 -1.28 -7.02 14.37
CA GLU A 120 -1.12 -8.18 13.50
C GLU A 120 -0.91 -7.75 12.05
N GLU A 121 -1.68 -6.78 11.55
CA GLU A 121 -1.52 -6.24 10.19
C GLU A 121 -0.16 -5.53 10.04
N MET A 122 0.29 -4.80 11.06
CA MET A 122 1.64 -4.21 11.10
C MET A 122 2.75 -5.26 11.06
N ALA A 123 2.57 -6.40 11.73
CA ALA A 123 3.52 -7.51 11.70
C ALA A 123 3.61 -8.18 10.32
N GLN A 124 2.51 -8.21 9.55
CA GLN A 124 2.51 -8.69 8.16
C GLN A 124 3.22 -7.72 7.20
N ILE A 125 3.15 -6.42 7.48
CA ILE A 125 3.78 -5.36 6.68
C ILE A 125 5.29 -5.30 6.88
N ALA A 126 5.78 -5.48 8.10
CA ALA A 126 7.19 -5.35 8.46
C ALA A 126 8.17 -6.10 7.52
N PRO A 127 7.96 -7.39 7.17
CA PRO A 127 8.87 -8.12 6.27
C PRO A 127 8.77 -7.69 4.79
N LEU A 128 7.79 -6.88 4.43
CA LEU A 128 7.54 -6.41 3.06
C LEU A 128 8.00 -4.97 2.83
N GLN A 129 8.54 -4.32 3.88
CA GLN A 129 9.12 -3.00 3.77
C GLN A 129 10.39 -3.05 2.91
N ILE A 130 10.54 -2.08 2.01
CA ILE A 130 11.77 -1.89 1.25
C ILE A 130 12.68 -0.94 2.04
N ASP A 131 13.96 -1.29 2.13
CA ASP A 131 15.04 -0.47 2.72
C ASP A 131 15.30 0.82 1.92
#